data_AF-A0A497BWR9-F1
#
_entry.id   AF-A0A497BWR9-F1
#
_cell.length_a   1.000
_cell.length_b   1.000
_cell.length_c   1.000
_cell.angle_alpha   90.00
_cell.angle_beta   90.00
_cell.angle_gamma   90.00
#
_symmetry.space_group_name_H-M   'P 1'
#
loop_
_entity.id
_entity.type
_entity.pdbx_description
1 polymer ?
#
loop_
_entity_poly.entity_id
_entity_poly.type
_entity_poly.pdbx_seq_one_letter_code
_entity_poly.pdbx_strand_id
1 'polypeptide(L)' 'MNAQILENERVKYQVRLNGQVLTTASSQQLAESFVTSLDHEKQKLVEIIPITGSGQQILMG' A
#
# COMPACT_ATOMS: atom_id res chain seq x y z
N MET A 1 10.70 -19.18 -8.25
CA MET A 1 10.56 -19.14 -6.77
C MET A 1 9.41 -18.19 -6.49
N ASN A 2 8.20 -18.72 -6.32
CA ASN A 2 7.02 -17.91 -6.03
C ASN A 2 7.12 -17.48 -4.57
N ALA A 3 7.07 -16.17 -4.33
CA ALA A 3 7.06 -15.61 -2.99
C ALA A 3 5.77 -16.06 -2.29
N GLN A 4 5.84 -17.22 -1.63
CA GLN A 4 5.09 -17.44 -0.40
C GLN A 4 5.46 -16.25 0.48
N ILE A 5 4.56 -15.27 0.55
CA ILE A 5 4.52 -14.30 1.62
C ILE A 5 4.57 -15.17 2.87
N LEU A 6 5.73 -15.22 3.51
CA LEU A 6 5.97 -16.00 4.72
C LEU A 6 4.77 -15.71 5.63
N GLU A 7 4.05 -16.76 6.06
CA GLU A 7 2.77 -16.67 6.79
C GLU A 7 2.82 -15.83 8.09
N ASN A 8 3.99 -15.24 8.43
CA ASN A 8 4.23 -14.35 9.55
C ASN A 8 4.56 -12.89 9.18
N GLU A 9 4.75 -12.52 7.92
CA GLU A 9 4.95 -11.11 7.55
C GLU A 9 3.59 -10.42 7.41
N ARG A 10 3.23 -9.60 8.42
CA ARG A 10 2.03 -8.76 8.37
C ARG A 10 2.08 -7.87 7.14
N VAL A 11 1.17 -8.10 6.20
CA VAL A 11 0.97 -7.26 5.02
C VAL A 11 0.61 -5.84 5.47
N LYS A 12 1.30 -4.85 4.91
CA LYS A 12 1.00 -3.42 5.06
C LYS A 12 0.61 -2.86 3.70
N TYR A 13 0.08 -1.64 3.68
CA TYR A 13 -0.41 -0.98 2.48
C TYR A 13 0.22 0.38 2.36
N GLN A 14 0.90 0.64 1.25
CA GLN A 14 1.57 1.90 1.00
C GLN A 14 0.74 2.75 0.05
N VAL A 15 0.40 3.96 0.45
CA VAL A 15 -0.25 4.93 -0.43
C VAL A 15 0.84 5.73 -1.12
N ARG A 16 0.86 5.71 -2.44
CA ARG A 16 1.80 6.47 -3.27
C ARG A 16 1.07 7.47 -4.15
N LEU A 17 1.71 8.58 -4.46
CA LEU A 17 1.26 9.57 -5.43
C LEU A 17 2.45 9.89 -6.33
N ASN A 18 2.32 9.66 -7.63
CA ASN A 18 3.41 9.87 -8.61
C ASN A 18 4.74 9.20 -8.20
N GLY A 19 4.67 7.99 -7.65
CA GLY A 19 5.83 7.24 -7.17
C GLY A 19 6.37 7.66 -5.78
N GLN A 20 5.89 8.76 -5.19
CA GLN A 20 6.26 9.17 -3.84
C GLN A 20 5.36 8.50 -2.80
N VAL A 21 5.96 7.99 -1.72
CA VAL A 21 5.22 7.42 -0.58
C VAL A 21 4.62 8.54 0.26
N LEU A 22 3.30 8.54 0.40
CA LEU A 22 2.57 9.47 1.28
C LEU A 22 2.40 8.89 2.69
N THR A 23 1.99 7.61 2.78
CA THR A 23 1.81 6.92 4.07
C THR A 23 1.95 5.41 3.92
N THR A 24 2.10 4.72 5.05
CA THR A 24 2.06 3.27 5.15
C THR A 24 1.08 2.86 6.24
N ALA A 25 0.03 2.14 5.87
CA ALA A 25 -1.04 1.67 6.74
C ALA A 25 -0.88 0.18 7.06
N SER A 26 -1.32 -0.21 8.25
CA SER A 26 -1.33 -1.63 8.68
C SER A 26 -2.50 -2.43 8.11
N SER A 27 -3.47 -1.78 7.46
CA SER A 27 -4.61 -2.43 6.80
C SER A 27 -5.04 -1.63 5.57
N GLN A 28 -5.70 -2.31 4.64
CA GLN A 28 -6.21 -1.70 3.42
C GLN A 28 -7.24 -0.60 3.73
N GLN A 29 -8.16 -0.85 4.67
CA GLN A 29 -9.19 0.11 5.08
C GLN A 29 -8.59 1.43 5.59
N LEU A 30 -7.46 1.37 6.31
CA LEU A 30 -6.77 2.58 6.78
C LEU A 30 -6.09 3.32 5.62
N ALA A 31 -5.53 2.60 4.64
CA ALA A 31 -4.99 3.20 3.42
C ALA A 31 -6.09 3.89 2.61
N GLU A 32 -7.22 3.23 2.39
CA GLU A 32 -8.39 3.78 1.69
C GLU A 32 -8.96 5.00 2.42
N SER A 33 -9.10 4.93 3.75
CA SER A 33 -9.53 6.07 4.57
C SER A 33 -8.60 7.27 4.40
N PHE A 34 -7.28 7.05 4.37
CA PHE A 34 -6.31 8.10 4.08
C PHE A 34 -6.51 8.68 2.67
N VAL A 35 -6.70 7.84 1.65
CA VAL A 35 -6.98 8.30 0.28
C VAL A 35 -8.22 9.20 0.26
N THR A 36 -9.31 8.81 0.93
CA THR A 36 -10.53 9.63 0.95
C THR A 36 -10.37 10.99 1.64
N SER A 37 -9.33 11.16 2.47
CA SER A 37 -8.99 12.44 3.10
C SER A 37 -8.14 13.37 2.24
N LEU A 38 -7.61 12.89 1.10
CA LEU A 38 -6.84 13.69 0.16
C LEU A 38 -7.77 14.54 -0.72
N ASP A 39 -7.21 15.57 -1.36
CA ASP A 39 -7.91 16.36 -2.37
C ASP A 39 -8.43 15.47 -3.52
N HIS A 40 -9.60 15.79 -4.08
CA HIS A 40 -10.24 15.00 -5.15
C HIS A 40 -9.33 14.75 -6.37
N GLU A 41 -8.44 15.67 -6.69
CA GLU A 41 -7.49 15.50 -7.79
C GLU A 41 -6.40 14.48 -7.44
N LYS A 42 -5.90 14.52 -6.21
CA LYS A 42 -4.89 13.57 -5.71
C LYS A 42 -5.46 12.17 -5.62
N GLN A 43 -6.71 12.02 -5.15
CA GLN A 43 -7.39 10.73 -5.04
C GLN A 43 -7.36 9.92 -6.34
N LYS A 44 -7.45 10.58 -7.50
CA LYS A 44 -7.43 9.93 -8.83
C LYS A 44 -6.04 9.47 -9.27
N LEU A 45 -5.00 9.97 -8.62
CA LEU A 45 -3.60 9.76 -8.98
C LEU A 45 -2.85 8.92 -7.93
N VAL A 46 -3.50 8.56 -6.82
CA VAL A 46 -2.88 7.73 -5.81
C VAL A 46 -2.97 6.25 -6.15
N GLU A 47 -1.98 5.51 -5.68
CA GLU A 47 -1.92 4.06 -5.77
C GLU A 47 -1.83 3.48 -4.37
N ILE A 48 -2.60 2.42 -4.08
CA ILE A 48 -2.48 1.65 -2.85
C ILE A 48 -1.75 0.34 -3.20
N ILE A 49 -0.54 0.17 -2.67
CA ILE A 49 0.33 -0.96 -3.00
C ILE A 49 0.50 -1.85 -1.75
N PRO A 50 0.14 -3.14 -1.81
CA PRO A 50 0.43 -4.07 -0.73
C PRO A 50 1.93 -4.35 -0.65
N ILE A 51 2.48 -4.27 0.56
CA ILE A 51 3.89 -4.48 0.87
C ILE A 51 4.02 -5.47 2.04
N THR A 52 5.14 -6.17 2.12
CA THR A 52 5.50 -7.00 3.27
C THR A 52 5.78 -6.13 4.50
N GLY A 53 5.87 -6.75 5.69
CA GLY A 53 6.26 -6.06 6.92
C GLY A 53 7.63 -5.38 6.81
N SER A 54 8.52 -5.94 5.98
CA SER A 54 9.85 -5.46 5.62
C SER A 54 9.87 -4.37 4.53
N GLY A 55 8.72 -4.02 3.93
CA GLY A 55 8.61 -2.93 2.96
C GLY A 55 8.81 -3.33 1.49
N GLN A 56 8.88 -4.63 1.20
CA GLN A 56 8.98 -5.13 -0.17
C GLN A 56 7.60 -5.16 -0.82
N GLN A 57 7.50 -4.73 -2.08
CA GLN A 57 6.23 -4.83 -2.82
C GLN A 57 5.86 -6.28 -3.06
N ILE A 58 4.59 -6.60 -2.81
CA ILE A 58 4.03 -7.92 -3.12
C ILE A 58 3.63 -7.91 -4.59
N LEU A 59 4.44 -8.54 -5.43
CA LEU A 59 4.08 -8.83 -6.82
C LEU A 59 3.10 -10.00 -6.83
N MET A 60 1.80 -9.73 -7.01
CA MET A 60 0.83 -10.78 -7.28
C MET A 60 0.93 -11.19 -8.75
N GLY A 61 1.58 -12.32 -9.01
CA GLY A 61 1.62 -13.00 -10.30
C GLY A 61 0.72 -14.24 -10.29
#